data_AF-A0A4Y2LD84-F1
#
_entry.id   AF-A0A4Y2LD84-F1
#
_cell.length_a   1.000
_cell.length_b   1.000
_cell.length_c   1.000
_cell.angle_alpha   90.00
_cell.angle_beta   90.00
_cell.angle_gamma   90.00
#
_symmetry.space_group_name_H-M   'P 1'
#
loop_
_entity.id
_entity.type
_entity.pdbx_description
1 polymer ?
#
loop_
_entity_poly.entity_id
_entity_poly.type
_entity_poly.pdbx_seq_one_letter_code
_entity_poly.pdbx_strand_id
1 'polypeptide(L)'
;MAWLLEQGIASPVIPSGSKVMSINHPTLNIKFIDSFNFLPMSLSKLPGCFGMTELKKGHFPHLFNKAENQTYVGPFPDIHYYSPDTMPGATRTNFHSWYNSQGGQQFDFQHEMLTYCSYVTIASVCMAEYRSKHLEKETTAMVPVRGYTNHTNYSPDAIRWLDFIATKENIFIQHALNRKGERKIDDITVDGFCEETNTVYQFRGCFYHGCPDCFEVDTLNSLTGATMKILFERTANTTARLRNRGYTVIEEWEHTYQNRLKRNLELKQFVSDHELQDRLNPRNAFYGGRTNSVKLYFEGKAKHVDFTSLYPWESLFKRFSIF
;
A
#
# COMPACT_ATOMS: atom_id res chain seq x y z
N MET A 1 -10.75 14.75 18.43
CA MET A 1 -10.25 16.14 18.52
C MET A 1 -11.17 17.03 19.33
N ALA A 2 -12.50 17.01 19.13
CA ALA A 2 -13.44 17.86 19.89
C ALA A 2 -13.25 17.79 21.41
N TRP A 3 -13.16 16.59 22.00
CA TRP A 3 -12.91 16.44 23.44
C TRP A 3 -11.59 17.10 23.91
N LEU A 4 -10.49 16.98 23.14
CA LEU A 4 -9.21 17.63 23.49
C LEU A 4 -9.34 19.16 23.47
N LEU A 5 -10.03 19.70 22.47
CA LEU A 5 -10.30 21.13 22.35
C LEU A 5 -11.23 21.63 23.47
N GLU A 6 -12.22 20.83 23.88
CA GLU A 6 -13.08 21.11 25.04
C GLU A 6 -12.30 21.14 26.36
N GLN A 7 -11.21 20.38 26.46
CA GLN A 7 -10.26 20.44 27.58
C GLN A 7 -9.21 21.57 27.43
N GLY A 8 -9.33 22.44 26.42
CA GLY A 8 -8.37 23.52 26.16
C GLY A 8 -7.04 23.05 25.55
N ILE A 9 -6.98 21.82 25.04
CA ILE A 9 -5.75 21.19 24.52
C ILE A 9 -5.77 21.25 22.99
N ALA A 10 -5.02 22.20 22.44
CA ALA A 10 -4.72 22.25 21.01
C ALA A 10 -3.52 21.33 20.69
N SER A 11 -3.81 20.04 20.52
CA SER A 11 -2.81 19.04 20.15
C SER A 11 -2.23 19.32 18.76
N PRO A 12 -0.89 19.30 18.58
CA PRO A 12 -0.29 19.27 17.26
C PRO A 12 -0.74 18.02 16.50
N VAL A 13 -1.37 18.23 15.34
CA VAL A 13 -1.82 17.17 14.43
C VAL A 13 -0.93 17.19 13.20
N ILE A 14 -0.41 16.03 12.83
CA ILE A 14 0.28 15.84 11.55
C ILE A 14 -0.71 15.19 10.59
N PRO A 15 -1.23 15.90 9.57
CA PRO A 15 -2.10 15.30 8.57
C PRO A 15 -1.30 14.69 7.39
N SER A 16 -1.91 13.75 6.69
CA SER A 16 -1.51 13.29 5.34
C SER A 16 -2.76 13.14 4.48
N GLY A 17 -3.06 14.16 3.69
CA GLY A 17 -4.37 14.30 3.06
C GLY A 17 -5.47 14.39 4.13
N SER A 18 -6.48 13.51 4.06
CA SER A 18 -7.56 13.42 5.04
C SER A 18 -7.25 12.53 6.25
N LYS A 19 -6.07 11.91 6.30
CA LYS A 19 -5.67 11.02 7.39
C LYS A 19 -4.96 11.79 8.49
N VAL A 20 -5.26 11.44 9.74
CA VAL A 20 -4.51 11.92 10.89
C VAL A 20 -3.33 10.97 11.12
N MET A 21 -2.12 11.41 10.77
CA MET A 21 -0.91 10.60 10.91
C MET A 21 -0.53 10.41 12.37
N SER A 22 -0.57 11.51 13.13
CA SER A 22 -0.37 11.47 14.56
C SER A 22 -1.06 12.62 15.27
N ILE A 23 -1.52 12.37 16.48
CA ILE A 23 -1.96 13.38 17.44
C ILE A 23 -1.03 13.30 18.65
N ASN A 24 -0.43 14.42 19.02
CA ASN A 24 0.36 14.51 20.25
C ASN A 24 -0.47 15.20 21.35
N HIS A 25 -0.63 14.54 22.50
CA HIS A 25 -1.22 15.14 23.68
C HIS A 25 -0.10 15.76 24.54
N PRO A 26 0.13 17.08 24.45
CA PRO A 26 1.33 17.71 25.03
C PRO A 26 1.45 17.53 26.54
N THR A 27 0.35 17.64 27.28
CA THR A 27 0.35 17.57 28.76
C THR A 27 0.60 16.18 29.32
N LEU A 28 0.20 15.13 28.60
CA LEU A 28 0.32 13.74 29.04
C LEU A 28 1.48 13.02 28.36
N ASN A 29 2.17 13.69 27.41
CA ASN A 29 3.18 13.09 26.56
C ASN A 29 2.71 11.80 25.86
N ILE A 30 1.42 11.75 25.47
CA ILE A 30 0.83 10.60 24.77
C ILE A 30 0.77 10.90 23.28
N LYS A 31 1.30 9.98 22.47
CA LYS A 31 1.25 10.06 21.01
C LYS A 31 0.31 9.00 20.46
N PHE A 32 -0.76 9.45 19.80
CA PHE A 32 -1.64 8.58 19.02
C PHE A 32 -1.10 8.50 17.60
N ILE A 33 -0.94 7.29 17.07
CA ILE A 33 -0.45 7.04 15.72
C ILE A 33 -1.41 6.04 15.07
N ASP A 34 -1.88 6.36 13.87
CA ASP A 34 -2.74 5.44 13.13
C ASP A 34 -1.92 4.29 12.54
N SER A 35 -2.25 3.05 12.94
CA SER A 35 -1.65 1.82 12.40
C SER A 35 -1.81 1.69 10.88
N PHE A 36 -2.83 2.31 10.29
CA PHE A 36 -3.06 2.30 8.84
C PHE A 36 -1.95 3.02 8.06
N ASN A 37 -1.17 3.88 8.71
CA ASN A 37 -0.02 4.55 8.08
C ASN A 37 1.09 3.57 7.72
N PHE A 38 1.15 2.41 8.39
CA PHE A 38 2.16 1.39 8.16
C PHE A 38 1.57 0.13 7.53
N LEU A 39 0.31 -0.18 7.85
CA LEU A 39 -0.37 -1.39 7.39
C LEU A 39 -1.69 -1.03 6.66
N PRO A 40 -1.63 -0.55 5.40
CA PRO A 40 -2.77 0.04 4.68
C PRO A 40 -3.71 -1.02 4.09
N MET A 41 -4.16 -1.98 4.90
CA MET A 41 -5.08 -3.04 4.48
C MET A 41 -6.25 -3.22 5.48
N SER A 42 -7.18 -4.15 5.24
CA SER A 42 -8.28 -4.43 6.18
C SER A 42 -7.81 -5.25 7.39
N LEU A 43 -8.49 -5.13 8.53
CA LEU A 43 -8.08 -5.83 9.77
C LEU A 43 -8.17 -7.35 9.61
N SER A 44 -9.08 -7.82 8.75
CA SER A 44 -9.22 -9.23 8.36
C SER A 44 -8.04 -9.78 7.54
N LYS A 45 -7.30 -8.92 6.82
CA LYS A 45 -6.17 -9.33 5.98
C LYS A 45 -4.83 -9.30 6.72
N LEU A 46 -4.74 -8.54 7.82
CA LEU A 46 -3.49 -8.37 8.57
C LEU A 46 -2.88 -9.71 9.02
N PRO A 47 -3.62 -10.65 9.65
CA PRO A 47 -3.03 -11.90 10.08
C PRO A 47 -2.39 -12.71 8.94
N GLY A 48 -3.09 -12.83 7.81
CA GLY A 48 -2.59 -13.55 6.64
C GLY A 48 -1.31 -12.94 6.06
N CYS A 49 -1.18 -11.60 6.08
CA CYS A 49 0.03 -10.90 5.64
C CYS A 49 1.28 -11.28 6.47
N PHE A 50 1.10 -11.64 7.74
CA PHE A 50 2.18 -12.03 8.64
C PHE A 50 2.25 -13.55 8.85
N GLY A 51 1.55 -14.35 8.04
CA GLY A 51 1.52 -15.81 8.18
C GLY A 51 0.81 -16.31 9.45
N MET A 52 0.04 -15.45 10.13
CA MET A 52 -0.69 -15.81 11.34
C MET A 52 -2.01 -16.50 10.96
N THR A 53 -2.13 -17.77 11.32
CA THR A 53 -3.31 -18.60 11.01
C THR A 53 -4.33 -18.65 12.15
N GLU A 54 -3.87 -18.45 13.38
CA GLU A 54 -4.67 -18.51 14.62
C GLU A 54 -5.50 -17.25 14.87
N LEU A 55 -5.06 -16.10 14.33
CA LEU A 55 -5.74 -14.82 14.48
C LEU A 55 -6.61 -14.54 13.25
N LYS A 56 -7.94 -14.48 13.42
CA LYS A 56 -8.87 -14.08 12.36
C LYS A 56 -9.92 -13.12 12.90
N LYS A 57 -10.20 -12.07 12.13
CA LYS A 57 -11.32 -11.17 12.44
C LYS A 57 -12.64 -11.92 12.18
N GLY A 58 -13.48 -12.02 13.20
CA GLY A 58 -14.85 -12.55 13.09
C GLY A 58 -15.86 -11.52 12.57
N HIS A 59 -17.13 -11.92 12.58
CA HIS A 59 -18.26 -11.10 12.13
C HIS A 59 -19.02 -10.55 13.34
N PHE A 60 -19.34 -9.25 13.32
CA PHE A 60 -20.01 -8.59 14.45
C PHE A 60 -21.28 -7.88 13.99
N PRO A 61 -22.40 -8.00 14.74
CA PRO A 61 -23.67 -7.38 14.37
C PRO A 61 -23.70 -5.90 14.76
N HIS A 62 -23.07 -5.05 13.94
CA HIS A 62 -22.90 -3.62 14.23
C HIS A 62 -24.21 -2.88 14.52
N LEU A 63 -25.30 -3.23 13.82
CA LEU A 63 -26.59 -2.59 14.02
C LEU A 63 -27.34 -3.11 15.26
N PHE A 64 -26.90 -4.24 15.81
CA PHE A 64 -27.46 -4.83 17.04
C PHE A 64 -26.86 -4.19 18.31
N ASN A 65 -25.76 -3.46 18.17
CA ASN A 65 -25.10 -2.75 19.26
C ASN A 65 -25.89 -1.52 19.70
N LYS A 66 -26.95 -1.75 20.47
CA LYS A 66 -27.81 -0.74 21.08
C LYS A 66 -27.87 -0.97 22.59
N ALA A 67 -28.25 0.05 23.35
CA ALA A 67 -28.29 -0.01 24.81
C ALA A 67 -29.24 -1.11 25.31
N GLU A 68 -30.37 -1.28 24.62
CA GLU A 68 -31.42 -2.24 24.96
C GLU A 68 -30.96 -3.69 24.78
N ASN A 69 -29.93 -3.92 23.96
CA ASN A 69 -29.42 -5.25 23.63
C ASN A 69 -28.16 -5.62 24.44
N GLN A 70 -27.64 -4.74 25.30
CA GLN A 70 -26.35 -4.94 26.01
C GLN A 70 -26.32 -6.17 26.92
N THR A 71 -27.47 -6.66 27.38
CA THR A 71 -27.59 -7.86 28.21
C THR A 71 -28.26 -9.02 27.47
N TYR A 72 -28.32 -8.94 26.14
CA TYR A 72 -29.00 -9.93 25.32
C TYR A 72 -28.25 -11.26 25.32
N VAL A 73 -28.98 -12.32 25.68
CA VAL A 73 -28.55 -13.71 25.56
C VAL A 73 -29.71 -14.49 24.92
N GLY A 74 -29.49 -15.02 23.72
CA GLY A 74 -30.57 -15.65 22.95
C GLY A 74 -30.09 -16.20 21.61
N PRO A 75 -30.98 -16.47 20.64
CA PRO A 75 -30.58 -16.83 19.28
C PRO A 75 -29.71 -15.75 18.61
N PHE A 76 -28.96 -16.14 17.58
CA PHE A 76 -28.18 -15.17 16.80
C PHE A 76 -29.07 -14.04 16.23
N PRO A 77 -28.60 -12.77 16.27
CA PRO A 77 -29.32 -11.66 15.68
C PRO A 77 -29.59 -11.88 14.20
N ASP A 78 -30.73 -11.39 13.72
CA ASP A 78 -31.08 -11.48 12.30
C ASP A 78 -29.96 -10.95 11.40
N ILE A 79 -29.83 -11.57 10.23
CA ILE A 79 -28.75 -11.33 9.28
C ILE A 79 -28.59 -9.85 8.88
N HIS A 80 -29.68 -9.07 8.87
CA HIS A 80 -29.61 -7.64 8.53
C HIS A 80 -28.74 -6.86 9.52
N TYR A 81 -28.63 -7.29 10.78
CA TYR A 81 -27.82 -6.61 11.80
C TYR A 81 -26.31 -6.60 11.50
N TYR A 82 -25.86 -7.48 10.60
CA TYR A 82 -24.48 -7.60 10.15
C TYR A 82 -24.18 -6.84 8.85
N SER A 83 -25.18 -6.20 8.23
CA SER A 83 -25.04 -5.42 6.99
C SER A 83 -24.38 -6.18 5.81
N PRO A 84 -24.86 -7.40 5.45
CA PRO A 84 -24.26 -8.22 4.39
C PRO A 84 -24.20 -7.51 3.03
N ASP A 85 -25.13 -6.59 2.76
CA ASP A 85 -25.21 -5.82 1.52
C ASP A 85 -24.02 -4.88 1.31
N THR A 86 -23.30 -4.54 2.38
CA THR A 86 -22.07 -3.74 2.30
C THR A 86 -20.84 -4.59 2.00
N MET A 87 -20.95 -5.92 2.06
CA MET A 87 -19.84 -6.84 1.84
C MET A 87 -19.63 -7.13 0.34
N PRO A 88 -18.37 -7.18 -0.16
CA PRO A 88 -18.05 -7.63 -1.51
C PRO A 88 -18.44 -9.10 -1.75
N GLY A 89 -18.71 -9.47 -3.01
CA GLY A 89 -19.30 -10.78 -3.37
C GLY A 89 -18.71 -12.01 -2.69
N ALA A 90 -17.38 -12.22 -2.79
CA ALA A 90 -16.73 -13.38 -2.15
C ALA A 90 -16.80 -13.34 -0.60
N THR A 91 -16.68 -12.14 -0.02
CA THR A 91 -16.81 -11.94 1.44
C THR A 91 -18.23 -12.19 1.92
N ARG A 92 -19.23 -11.77 1.13
CA ARG A 92 -20.65 -11.99 1.41
C ARG A 92 -20.99 -13.48 1.39
N THR A 93 -20.50 -14.23 0.40
CA THR A 93 -20.68 -15.69 0.36
C THR A 93 -20.12 -16.37 1.60
N ASN A 94 -18.87 -16.04 1.97
CA ASN A 94 -18.25 -16.59 3.17
C ASN A 94 -19.02 -16.23 4.45
N PHE A 95 -19.53 -15.00 4.55
CA PHE A 95 -20.37 -14.56 5.65
C PHE A 95 -21.67 -15.37 5.74
N HIS A 96 -22.37 -15.60 4.61
CA HIS A 96 -23.59 -16.43 4.63
C HIS A 96 -23.30 -17.86 5.07
N SER A 97 -22.21 -18.47 4.61
CA SER A 97 -21.80 -19.81 5.07
C SER A 97 -21.51 -19.85 6.57
N TRP A 98 -20.83 -18.83 7.11
CA TRP A 98 -20.59 -18.70 8.55
C TRP A 98 -21.89 -18.47 9.34
N TYR A 99 -22.76 -17.56 8.88
CA TYR A 99 -24.00 -17.23 9.57
C TYR A 99 -24.93 -18.44 9.64
N ASN A 100 -25.07 -19.19 8.54
CA ASN A 100 -25.88 -20.40 8.50
C ASN A 100 -25.34 -21.51 9.41
N SER A 101 -24.02 -21.55 9.68
CA SER A 101 -23.43 -22.52 10.61
C SER A 101 -23.63 -22.17 12.09
N GLN A 102 -24.09 -20.95 12.40
CA GLN A 102 -24.44 -20.53 13.77
C GLN A 102 -25.84 -20.99 14.21
N GLY A 103 -26.60 -21.66 13.33
CA GLY A 103 -27.95 -22.12 13.62
C GLY A 103 -28.01 -23.02 14.87
N GLY A 104 -28.90 -22.67 15.80
CA GLY A 104 -29.08 -23.40 17.06
C GLY A 104 -28.07 -23.08 18.17
N GLN A 105 -27.09 -22.22 17.90
CA GLN A 105 -26.15 -21.73 18.92
C GLN A 105 -26.74 -20.53 19.68
N GLN A 106 -26.29 -20.36 20.92
CA GLN A 106 -26.64 -19.20 21.75
C GLN A 106 -25.67 -18.05 21.49
N PHE A 107 -26.22 -16.87 21.28
CA PHE A 107 -25.51 -15.61 21.13
C PHE A 107 -25.58 -14.84 22.45
N ASP A 108 -24.41 -14.64 23.07
CA ASP A 108 -24.21 -13.76 24.21
C ASP A 108 -23.55 -12.47 23.73
N PHE A 109 -24.29 -11.36 23.78
CA PHE A 109 -23.80 -10.12 23.20
C PHE A 109 -22.59 -9.52 23.94
N GLN A 110 -22.49 -9.73 25.26
CA GLN A 110 -21.35 -9.22 26.03
C GLN A 110 -20.09 -10.03 25.71
N HIS A 111 -20.23 -11.35 25.62
CA HIS A 111 -19.14 -12.21 25.19
C HIS A 111 -18.64 -11.83 23.79
N GLU A 112 -19.55 -11.63 22.85
CA GLU A 112 -19.22 -11.23 21.48
C GLU A 112 -18.59 -9.83 21.41
N MET A 113 -19.01 -8.89 22.27
CA MET A 113 -18.36 -7.58 22.40
C MET A 113 -16.92 -7.69 22.91
N LEU A 114 -16.68 -8.51 23.92
CA LEU A 114 -15.33 -8.75 24.46
C LEU A 114 -14.44 -9.40 23.39
N THR A 115 -14.95 -10.41 22.70
CA THR A 115 -14.27 -11.08 21.60
C THR A 115 -14.00 -10.13 20.44
N TYR A 116 -14.95 -9.25 20.08
CA TYR A 116 -14.74 -8.24 19.05
C TYR A 116 -13.65 -7.23 19.43
N CYS A 117 -13.62 -6.78 20.70
CA CYS A 117 -12.58 -5.90 21.21
C CYS A 117 -11.19 -6.54 21.19
N SER A 118 -11.10 -7.87 21.30
CA SER A 118 -9.83 -8.58 21.11
C SER A 118 -9.25 -8.36 19.71
N TYR A 119 -10.03 -8.00 18.69
CA TYR A 119 -9.50 -7.71 17.35
C TYR A 119 -8.66 -6.43 17.30
N VAL A 120 -8.79 -5.53 18.28
CA VAL A 120 -7.87 -4.40 18.45
C VAL A 120 -6.44 -4.91 18.74
N THR A 121 -6.32 -6.07 19.40
CA THR A 121 -5.03 -6.71 19.63
C THR A 121 -4.41 -7.27 18.35
N ILE A 122 -5.20 -7.69 17.36
CA ILE A 122 -4.68 -8.14 16.05
C ILE A 122 -3.86 -7.01 15.42
N ALA A 123 -4.38 -5.78 15.43
CA ALA A 123 -3.65 -4.64 14.90
C ALA A 123 -2.35 -4.40 15.69
N SER A 124 -2.37 -4.56 17.02
CA SER A 124 -1.17 -4.41 17.86
C SER A 124 -0.14 -5.52 17.63
N VAL A 125 -0.55 -6.78 17.47
CA VAL A 125 0.32 -7.93 17.26
C VAL A 125 0.96 -7.84 15.87
N CYS A 126 0.17 -7.57 14.83
CA CYS A 126 0.68 -7.35 13.48
C CYS A 126 1.60 -6.12 13.41
N MET A 127 1.32 -5.07 14.19
CA MET A 127 2.22 -3.91 14.29
C MET A 127 3.51 -4.25 15.04
N ALA A 128 3.45 -5.06 16.09
CA ALA A 128 4.64 -5.53 16.81
C ALA A 128 5.53 -6.39 15.90
N GLU A 129 4.92 -7.29 15.13
CA GLU A 129 5.59 -8.12 14.13
C GLU A 129 6.20 -7.28 13.00
N TYR A 130 5.44 -6.31 12.49
CA TYR A 130 5.95 -5.34 11.51
C TYR A 130 7.16 -4.57 12.06
N ARG A 131 7.08 -4.10 13.30
CA ARG A 131 8.16 -3.36 13.95
C ARG A 131 9.38 -4.21 14.25
N SER A 132 9.22 -5.48 14.60
CA SER A 132 10.33 -6.37 14.94
C SER A 132 11.08 -6.87 13.71
N LYS A 133 10.36 -7.16 12.62
CA LYS A 133 10.92 -7.80 11.42
C LYS A 133 11.18 -6.85 10.25
N HIS A 134 10.46 -5.73 10.16
CA HIS A 134 10.44 -4.91 8.94
C HIS A 134 10.75 -3.44 9.17
N LEU A 135 10.67 -2.93 10.41
CA LEU A 135 11.00 -1.54 10.73
C LEU A 135 12.39 -1.44 11.34
N GLU A 136 13.31 -0.80 10.63
CA GLU A 136 14.64 -0.49 11.15
C GLU A 136 14.54 0.55 12.27
N LYS A 137 15.42 0.45 13.26
CA LYS A 137 15.45 1.37 14.40
C LYS A 137 15.60 2.82 13.91
N GLU A 138 14.78 3.71 14.47
CA GLU A 138 14.75 5.16 14.15
C GLU A 138 14.39 5.52 12.70
N THR A 139 13.76 4.60 11.96
CA THR A 139 13.25 4.90 10.62
C THR A 139 11.79 5.33 10.65
N THR A 140 11.44 6.35 9.85
CA THR A 140 10.07 6.82 9.67
C THR A 140 9.57 6.33 8.32
N ALA A 141 8.26 6.06 8.18
CA ALA A 141 7.67 5.76 6.87
C ALA A 141 8.01 6.89 5.88
N MET A 142 8.65 6.51 4.78
CA MET A 142 9.19 7.46 3.80
C MET A 142 8.03 8.21 3.13
N VAL A 143 7.99 9.52 3.35
CA VAL A 143 7.29 10.45 2.46
C VAL A 143 8.29 10.77 1.34
N PRO A 144 8.05 10.36 0.07
CA PRO A 144 8.99 10.68 -0.99
C PRO A 144 9.17 12.20 -1.09
N VAL A 145 10.36 12.68 -1.43
CA VAL A 145 10.72 14.12 -1.48
C VAL A 145 9.79 14.95 -2.39
N ARG A 146 9.03 14.29 -3.29
CA ARG A 146 8.04 14.89 -4.20
C ARG A 146 6.59 14.48 -3.91
N GLY A 147 6.31 13.96 -2.71
CA GLY A 147 5.04 13.33 -2.37
C GLY A 147 4.87 11.94 -2.98
N TYR A 148 3.77 11.28 -2.68
CA TYR A 148 3.47 9.92 -3.16
C TYR A 148 3.15 9.85 -4.67
N THR A 149 3.01 10.98 -5.33
CA THR A 149 2.65 11.13 -6.75
C THR A 149 3.88 11.33 -7.62
N ASN A 150 4.92 10.52 -7.44
CA ASN A 150 6.03 10.56 -8.38
C ASN A 150 5.54 9.87 -9.67
N HIS A 151 5.34 10.64 -10.74
CA HIS A 151 4.81 10.17 -12.02
C HIS A 151 5.88 9.64 -12.99
N THR A 152 7.11 9.36 -12.50
CA THR A 152 8.11 8.74 -13.37
C THR A 152 7.62 7.34 -13.76
N ASN A 153 7.36 7.17 -15.06
CA ASN A 153 7.00 5.89 -15.63
C ASN A 153 8.19 4.95 -15.50
N TYR A 154 7.92 3.70 -15.14
CA TYR A 154 8.89 2.62 -15.09
C TYR A 154 8.30 1.39 -15.77
N SER A 155 9.15 0.47 -16.20
CA SER A 155 8.69 -0.84 -16.70
C SER A 155 8.56 -1.82 -15.53
N PRO A 156 7.40 -2.47 -15.32
CA PRO A 156 7.25 -3.54 -14.33
C PRO A 156 8.28 -4.65 -14.50
N ASP A 157 8.61 -4.99 -15.75
CA ASP A 157 9.59 -6.03 -16.05
C ASP A 157 11.03 -5.59 -15.74
N ALA A 158 11.33 -4.29 -15.88
CA ALA A 158 12.59 -3.74 -15.42
C ALA A 158 12.73 -3.90 -13.89
N ILE A 159 11.69 -3.57 -13.12
CA ILE A 159 11.73 -3.71 -11.66
C ILE A 159 11.89 -5.17 -11.25
N ARG A 160 11.11 -6.09 -11.84
CA ARG A 160 11.24 -7.53 -11.57
C ARG A 160 12.63 -8.07 -11.89
N TRP A 161 13.21 -7.61 -13.00
CA TRP A 161 14.57 -7.99 -13.38
C TRP A 161 15.59 -7.54 -12.35
N LEU A 162 15.51 -6.29 -11.89
CA LEU A 162 16.40 -5.74 -10.87
C LEU A 162 16.23 -6.46 -9.52
N ASP A 163 14.99 -6.69 -9.08
CA ASP A 163 14.72 -7.40 -7.83
C ASP A 163 15.22 -8.85 -7.86
N PHE A 164 15.10 -9.51 -9.02
CA PHE A 164 15.64 -10.85 -9.22
C PHE A 164 17.17 -10.88 -9.10
N ILE A 165 17.88 -9.94 -9.75
CA ILE A 165 19.34 -9.84 -9.63
C ILE A 165 19.74 -9.51 -8.19
N ALA A 166 19.11 -8.51 -7.58
CA ALA A 166 19.38 -8.10 -6.21
C ALA A 166 19.25 -9.27 -5.23
N THR A 167 18.20 -10.08 -5.38
CA THR A 167 17.96 -11.27 -4.57
C THR A 167 19.01 -12.36 -4.83
N LYS A 168 19.29 -12.64 -6.10
CA LYS A 168 20.20 -13.73 -6.51
C LYS A 168 21.65 -13.46 -6.13
N GLU A 169 22.09 -12.23 -6.30
CA GLU A 169 23.46 -11.78 -6.00
C GLU A 169 23.60 -11.29 -4.55
N ASN A 170 22.49 -11.20 -3.81
CA ASN A 170 22.41 -10.67 -2.45
C ASN A 170 23.04 -9.26 -2.34
N ILE A 171 22.68 -8.39 -3.29
CA ILE A 171 23.12 -6.99 -3.36
C ILE A 171 21.93 -6.04 -3.29
N PHE A 172 22.19 -4.79 -2.91
CA PHE A 172 21.17 -3.75 -2.98
C PHE A 172 21.27 -2.97 -4.30
N ILE A 173 20.20 -2.99 -5.10
CA ILE A 173 20.08 -2.19 -6.31
C ILE A 173 19.06 -1.08 -6.08
N GLN A 174 19.48 0.18 -6.12
CA GLN A 174 18.61 1.35 -6.09
C GLN A 174 17.78 1.46 -7.38
N HIS A 175 16.45 1.55 -7.29
CA HIS A 175 15.54 1.68 -8.44
C HIS A 175 14.22 2.42 -8.09
N ALA A 176 13.34 2.58 -9.08
CA ALA A 176 12.15 3.44 -9.01
C ALA A 176 11.13 3.15 -7.88
N LEU A 177 11.08 1.92 -7.37
CA LEU A 177 10.10 1.49 -6.35
C LEU A 177 10.70 1.28 -4.96
N ASN A 178 12.01 1.50 -4.78
CA ASN A 178 12.63 1.37 -3.47
C ASN A 178 13.01 2.72 -2.86
N ARG A 179 13.55 2.67 -1.64
CA ARG A 179 13.67 3.83 -0.75
C ARG A 179 14.47 5.00 -1.32
N LYS A 180 15.46 4.74 -2.18
CA LYS A 180 16.29 5.81 -2.75
C LYS A 180 15.74 6.35 -4.07
N GLY A 181 14.71 5.72 -4.67
CA GLY A 181 14.20 6.05 -6.00
C GLY A 181 15.26 5.84 -7.10
N GLU A 182 14.98 6.25 -8.33
CA GLU A 182 15.98 6.16 -9.41
C GLU A 182 17.16 7.10 -9.14
N ARG A 183 18.38 6.61 -9.43
CA ARG A 183 19.58 7.44 -9.32
C ARG A 183 19.73 8.27 -10.58
N LYS A 184 20.12 9.54 -10.41
CA LYS A 184 20.51 10.42 -11.51
C LYS A 184 22.03 10.57 -11.53
N ILE A 185 22.63 10.25 -12.66
CA ILE A 185 24.07 10.41 -12.92
C ILE A 185 24.18 11.45 -14.03
N ASP A 186 24.69 12.65 -13.69
CA ASP A 186 24.58 13.86 -14.50
C ASP A 186 23.11 14.18 -14.89
N ASP A 187 22.81 14.17 -16.18
CA ASP A 187 21.51 14.33 -16.83
C ASP A 187 20.79 12.99 -17.06
N ILE A 188 21.43 11.85 -16.81
CA ILE A 188 20.89 10.51 -17.10
C ILE A 188 20.23 9.93 -15.85
N THR A 189 18.94 9.64 -15.93
CA THR A 189 18.26 8.79 -14.95
C THR A 189 18.49 7.32 -15.34
N VAL A 190 18.95 6.50 -14.40
CA VAL A 190 19.22 5.07 -14.63
C VAL A 190 18.16 4.20 -13.96
N ASP A 191 17.83 3.06 -14.56
CA ASP A 191 16.80 2.14 -14.06
C ASP A 191 17.20 1.51 -12.71
N GLY A 192 18.45 1.06 -12.63
CA GLY A 192 19.04 0.42 -11.44
C GLY A 192 20.47 0.87 -11.16
N PHE A 193 20.82 1.04 -9.88
CA PHE A 193 22.19 1.36 -9.47
C PHE A 193 22.60 0.61 -8.21
N CYS A 194 23.69 -0.15 -8.27
CA CYS A 194 24.33 -0.75 -7.10
C CYS A 194 25.57 0.05 -6.70
N GLU A 195 25.55 0.59 -5.49
CA GLU A 195 26.62 1.43 -4.95
C GLU A 195 27.86 0.62 -4.57
N GLU A 196 27.67 -0.59 -4.05
CA GLU A 196 28.73 -1.49 -3.62
C GLU A 196 29.63 -1.94 -4.78
N THR A 197 29.01 -2.27 -5.92
CA THR A 197 29.72 -2.76 -7.11
C THR A 197 29.96 -1.67 -8.16
N ASN A 198 29.61 -0.41 -7.86
CA ASN A 198 29.62 0.72 -8.80
C ASN A 198 28.98 0.38 -10.17
N THR A 199 27.88 -0.38 -10.14
CA THR A 199 27.25 -0.96 -11.33
C THR A 199 25.91 -0.31 -11.62
N VAL A 200 25.74 0.10 -12.87
CA VAL A 200 24.49 0.61 -13.44
C VAL A 200 23.81 -0.52 -14.20
N TYR A 201 22.55 -0.76 -13.88
CA TYR A 201 21.68 -1.72 -14.57
C TYR A 201 20.67 -0.94 -15.42
N GLN A 202 20.61 -1.21 -16.72
CA GLN A 202 19.71 -0.54 -17.65
C GLN A 202 18.84 -1.56 -18.38
N PHE A 203 17.53 -1.41 -18.25
CA PHE A 203 16.56 -2.26 -18.94
C PHE A 203 16.15 -1.59 -20.25
N ARG A 204 16.42 -2.24 -21.37
CA ARG A 204 16.19 -1.69 -22.71
C ARG A 204 14.86 -2.20 -23.27
N GLY A 205 13.79 -1.46 -23.00
CA GLY A 205 12.50 -1.63 -23.71
C GLY A 205 12.70 -1.52 -25.23
N CYS A 206 12.39 -2.59 -25.97
CA CYS A 206 12.81 -2.72 -27.38
C CYS A 206 12.27 -1.57 -28.25
N PHE A 207 11.01 -1.20 -28.02
CA PHE A 207 10.35 -0.10 -28.72
C PHE A 207 10.95 1.27 -28.41
N TYR A 208 11.31 1.53 -27.15
CA TYR A 208 11.79 2.84 -26.69
C TYR A 208 13.29 3.06 -26.99
N HIS A 209 14.06 1.98 -27.07
CA HIS A 209 15.52 2.02 -27.22
C HIS A 209 16.03 1.61 -28.60
N GLY A 210 15.14 1.32 -29.56
CA GLY A 210 15.55 1.04 -30.94
C GLY A 210 16.20 -0.34 -31.10
N CYS A 211 15.63 -1.40 -30.54
CA CYS A 211 16.24 -2.73 -30.63
C CYS A 211 16.40 -3.21 -32.09
N PRO A 212 17.62 -3.47 -32.58
CA PRO A 212 17.87 -3.88 -33.96
C PRO A 212 17.37 -5.30 -34.29
N ASP A 213 17.20 -6.16 -33.27
CA ASP A 213 16.68 -7.52 -33.46
C ASP A 213 15.15 -7.55 -33.59
N CYS A 214 14.47 -6.55 -33.03
CA CYS A 214 13.01 -6.50 -32.97
C CYS A 214 12.40 -5.57 -34.03
N PHE A 215 13.19 -4.63 -34.57
CA PHE A 215 12.70 -3.60 -35.48
C PHE A 215 13.72 -3.27 -36.56
N GLU A 216 13.25 -3.03 -37.78
CA GLU A 216 14.08 -2.55 -38.89
C GLU A 216 14.59 -1.14 -38.62
N VAL A 217 15.82 -0.87 -39.04
CA VAL A 217 16.58 0.35 -38.72
C VAL A 217 15.87 1.65 -39.10
N ASP A 218 15.17 1.66 -40.24
CA ASP A 218 14.47 2.83 -40.79
C ASP A 218 13.02 2.94 -40.31
N THR A 219 12.54 1.98 -39.50
CA THR A 219 11.20 2.04 -38.90
C THR A 219 11.07 3.29 -38.04
N LEU A 220 9.99 4.04 -38.23
CA LEU A 220 9.68 5.20 -37.38
C LEU A 220 9.03 4.74 -36.08
N ASN A 221 9.58 5.19 -34.96
CA ASN A 221 8.95 5.06 -33.66
C ASN A 221 7.76 6.02 -33.57
N SER A 222 6.56 5.47 -33.39
CA SER A 222 5.31 6.25 -33.41
C SER A 222 5.17 7.27 -32.27
N LEU A 223 5.92 7.12 -31.18
CA LEU A 223 5.87 8.04 -30.04
C LEU A 223 6.80 9.25 -30.23
N THR A 224 8.00 9.02 -30.77
CA THR A 224 9.05 10.04 -30.87
C THR A 224 9.22 10.62 -32.27
N GLY A 225 8.70 9.95 -33.30
CA GLY A 225 8.92 10.29 -34.71
C GLY A 225 10.35 10.02 -35.21
N ALA A 226 11.25 9.53 -34.36
CA ALA A 226 12.62 9.17 -34.75
C ALA A 226 12.67 7.74 -35.34
N THR A 227 13.67 7.45 -36.16
CA THR A 227 13.92 6.07 -36.60
C THR A 227 14.46 5.21 -35.46
N MET A 228 14.22 3.89 -35.53
CA MET A 228 14.75 2.95 -34.54
C MET A 228 16.27 2.99 -34.48
N LYS A 229 16.95 3.21 -35.62
CA LYS A 229 18.40 3.48 -35.66
C LYS A 229 18.82 4.66 -34.77
N ILE A 230 18.13 5.80 -34.85
CA ILE A 230 18.44 6.98 -34.03
C ILE A 230 18.26 6.66 -32.54
N LEU A 231 17.20 5.93 -32.17
CA LEU A 231 16.97 5.52 -30.78
C LEU A 231 18.06 4.57 -30.27
N PHE A 232 18.50 3.64 -31.12
CA PHE A 232 19.60 2.74 -30.82
C PHE A 232 20.91 3.49 -30.59
N GLU A 233 21.27 4.41 -31.49
CA GLU A 233 22.47 5.24 -31.39
C GLU A 233 22.45 6.09 -30.11
N ARG A 234 21.30 6.68 -29.75
CA ARG A 234 21.14 7.42 -28.48
C ARG A 234 21.34 6.51 -27.26
N THR A 235 20.81 5.29 -27.31
CA THR A 235 20.97 4.29 -26.25
C THR A 235 22.45 3.91 -26.10
N ALA A 236 23.13 3.59 -27.20
CA ALA A 236 24.55 3.27 -27.21
C ALA A 236 25.43 4.43 -26.70
N ASN A 237 25.12 5.67 -27.09
CA ASN A 237 25.81 6.87 -26.61
C ASN A 237 25.63 7.05 -25.09
N THR A 238 24.43 6.82 -24.57
CA THR A 238 24.14 6.89 -23.12
C THR A 238 24.97 5.85 -22.37
N THR A 239 25.03 4.62 -22.87
CA THR A 239 25.86 3.55 -22.29
C THR A 239 27.34 3.90 -22.32
N ALA A 240 27.84 4.43 -23.44
CA ALA A 240 29.23 4.85 -23.56
C ALA A 240 29.58 5.97 -22.58
N ARG A 241 28.69 6.96 -22.40
CA ARG A 241 28.85 8.03 -21.41
C ARG A 241 28.98 7.50 -19.99
N LEU A 242 28.13 6.54 -19.60
CA LEU A 242 28.19 5.92 -18.27
C LEU A 242 29.47 5.12 -18.08
N ARG A 243 29.87 4.29 -19.05
CA ARG A 243 31.13 3.53 -19.00
C ARG A 243 32.35 4.45 -18.91
N ASN A 244 32.37 5.55 -19.68
CA ASN A 244 33.45 6.54 -19.66
C ASN A 244 33.59 7.26 -18.30
N ARG A 245 32.53 7.28 -17.48
CA ARG A 245 32.58 7.78 -16.10
C ARG A 245 33.03 6.73 -15.07
N GLY A 246 33.44 5.55 -15.53
CA GLY A 246 33.98 4.49 -14.69
C GLY A 246 32.92 3.57 -14.10
N TYR A 247 31.67 3.62 -14.57
CA TYR A 247 30.62 2.69 -14.14
C TYR A 247 30.69 1.38 -14.94
N THR A 248 30.50 0.26 -14.25
CA THR A 248 30.14 -0.99 -14.91
C THR A 248 28.70 -0.88 -15.37
N VAL A 249 28.40 -1.13 -16.65
CA VAL A 249 27.03 -1.02 -17.18
C VAL A 249 26.56 -2.38 -17.69
N ILE A 250 25.57 -2.94 -16.99
CA ILE A 250 24.87 -4.18 -17.34
C ILE A 250 23.54 -3.81 -17.99
N GLU A 251 23.27 -4.41 -19.14
CA GLU A 251 22.09 -4.09 -19.95
C GLU A 251 21.30 -5.36 -20.22
N GLU A 252 19.98 -5.27 -20.12
CA GLU A 252 19.07 -6.36 -20.46
C GLU A 252 18.02 -5.82 -21.43
N TRP A 253 17.89 -6.46 -22.59
CA TRP A 253 16.85 -6.12 -23.55
C TRP A 253 15.53 -6.80 -23.20
N GLU A 254 14.43 -6.10 -23.40
CA GLU A 254 13.07 -6.59 -23.10
C GLU A 254 12.80 -7.95 -23.75
N HIS A 255 13.12 -8.12 -25.04
CA HIS A 255 12.88 -9.40 -25.72
C HIS A 255 13.73 -10.53 -25.13
N THR A 256 14.95 -10.22 -24.65
CA THR A 256 15.85 -11.21 -24.02
C THR A 256 15.28 -11.61 -22.66
N TYR A 257 14.85 -10.64 -21.86
CA TYR A 257 14.18 -10.88 -20.59
C TYR A 257 12.91 -11.72 -20.75
N GLN A 258 12.04 -11.36 -21.69
CA GLN A 258 10.79 -12.08 -21.97
C GLN A 258 11.05 -13.53 -22.41
N ASN A 259 12.07 -13.75 -23.23
CA ASN A 259 12.47 -15.09 -23.63
C ASN A 259 13.06 -15.89 -22.46
N ARG A 260 13.84 -15.24 -21.57
CA ARG A 260 14.39 -15.87 -20.37
C ARG A 260 13.27 -16.24 -19.38
N LEU A 261 12.28 -15.37 -19.20
CA LEU A 261 11.12 -15.62 -18.33
C LEU A 261 10.34 -16.87 -18.75
N LYS A 262 10.29 -17.18 -20.05
CA LYS A 262 9.64 -18.40 -20.58
C LYS A 262 10.45 -19.67 -20.32
N ARG A 263 11.78 -19.58 -20.31
CA ARG A 263 12.70 -20.74 -20.31
C ARG A 263 13.31 -21.05 -18.95
N ASN A 264 13.50 -20.03 -18.12
CA ASN A 264 14.16 -20.16 -16.82
C ASN A 264 13.09 -20.35 -15.72
N LEU A 265 13.05 -21.55 -15.15
CA LEU A 265 12.12 -21.92 -14.08
C LEU A 265 12.30 -21.08 -12.82
N GLU A 266 13.54 -20.75 -12.43
CA GLU A 266 13.87 -19.94 -11.26
C GLU A 266 13.30 -18.52 -11.41
N LEU A 267 13.57 -17.86 -12.54
CA LEU A 267 13.05 -16.53 -12.82
C LEU A 267 11.51 -16.53 -12.93
N LYS A 268 10.94 -17.56 -13.54
CA LYS A 268 9.49 -17.70 -13.68
C LYS A 268 8.80 -17.86 -12.32
N GLN A 269 9.37 -18.67 -11.44
CA GLN A 269 8.86 -18.85 -10.08
C GLN A 269 8.98 -17.55 -9.29
N PHE A 270 10.15 -16.90 -9.33
CA PHE A 270 10.36 -15.61 -8.67
C PHE A 270 9.31 -14.58 -9.09
N VAL A 271 9.09 -14.39 -10.39
CA VAL A 271 8.10 -13.41 -10.89
C VAL A 271 6.66 -13.78 -10.53
N SER A 272 6.34 -15.08 -10.45
CA SER A 272 5.00 -15.54 -10.05
C SER A 272 4.69 -15.19 -8.59
N ASP A 273 5.68 -15.28 -7.72
CA ASP A 273 5.53 -15.02 -6.28
C ASP A 273 5.80 -13.55 -5.92
N HIS A 274 6.43 -12.80 -6.83
CA HIS A 274 6.82 -11.40 -6.63
C HIS A 274 5.73 -10.42 -7.09
N GLU A 275 4.86 -10.03 -6.17
CA GLU A 275 3.90 -8.96 -6.39
C GLU A 275 4.57 -7.59 -6.30
N LEU A 276 4.63 -6.87 -7.42
CA LEU A 276 5.11 -5.48 -7.44
C LEU A 276 4.13 -4.58 -6.71
N GLN A 277 4.55 -4.07 -5.55
CA GLN A 277 3.81 -3.05 -4.83
C GLN A 277 4.18 -1.68 -5.41
N ASP A 278 3.25 -1.11 -6.17
CA ASP A 278 3.42 0.23 -6.74
C ASP A 278 3.44 1.31 -5.65
N ARG A 279 3.87 2.51 -6.02
CA ARG A 279 3.85 3.70 -5.16
C ARG A 279 2.43 3.90 -4.63
N LEU A 280 2.32 4.25 -3.35
CA LEU A 280 1.04 4.54 -2.72
C LEU A 280 0.31 5.61 -3.54
N ASN A 281 -0.83 5.29 -4.14
CA ASN A 281 -1.67 6.32 -4.76
C ASN A 281 -2.56 6.94 -3.68
N PRO A 282 -2.38 8.22 -3.30
CA PRO A 282 -3.22 8.86 -2.28
C PRO A 282 -4.70 8.85 -2.65
N ARG A 283 -5.06 8.79 -3.94
CA ARG A 283 -6.46 8.68 -4.37
C ARG A 283 -7.08 7.32 -4.04
N ASN A 284 -6.30 6.25 -4.02
CA ASN A 284 -6.79 4.94 -3.59
C ASN A 284 -7.17 4.94 -2.11
N ALA A 285 -6.63 5.87 -1.30
CA ALA A 285 -7.05 6.04 0.09
C ALA A 285 -8.48 6.62 0.24
N PHE A 286 -9.09 7.14 -0.82
CA PHE A 286 -10.52 7.51 -0.84
C PHE A 286 -11.44 6.32 -1.14
N TYR A 287 -10.88 5.16 -1.51
CA TYR A 287 -11.61 3.93 -1.79
C TYR A 287 -11.21 2.85 -0.76
N GLY A 288 -12.12 2.51 0.14
CA GLY A 288 -11.89 1.52 1.20
C GLY A 288 -11.70 2.19 2.56
N GLY A 289 -12.80 2.36 3.29
CA GLY A 289 -12.78 2.85 4.66
C GLY A 289 -12.70 1.70 5.67
N ARG A 290 -11.90 1.89 6.73
CA ARG A 290 -12.24 1.36 8.04
C ARG A 290 -12.99 2.48 8.77
N THR A 291 -14.27 2.31 9.00
CA THR A 291 -15.01 3.13 9.96
C THR A 291 -14.50 2.80 11.35
N ASN A 292 -13.99 3.80 12.06
CA ASN A 292 -13.61 3.68 13.45
C ASN A 292 -14.60 4.50 14.28
N SER A 293 -15.45 3.83 15.04
CA SER A 293 -16.36 4.48 15.99
C SER A 293 -15.60 4.71 17.30
N VAL A 294 -15.20 5.95 17.58
CA VAL A 294 -14.39 6.27 18.77
C VAL A 294 -15.25 6.62 20.01
N LYS A 295 -16.59 6.51 19.94
CA LYS A 295 -17.45 6.58 21.13
C LYS A 295 -18.81 5.92 20.89
N LEU A 296 -19.13 4.85 21.63
CA LEU A 296 -20.37 4.08 21.46
C LEU A 296 -21.51 4.51 22.40
N TYR A 297 -21.27 5.42 23.37
CA TYR A 297 -22.32 5.95 24.24
C TYR A 297 -21.96 7.35 24.81
N PHE A 298 -22.95 8.25 24.86
CA PHE A 298 -22.90 9.57 25.51
C PHE A 298 -24.27 9.90 26.08
N GLU A 299 -24.35 10.21 27.37
CA GLU A 299 -25.60 10.59 28.05
C GLU A 299 -25.68 12.13 28.14
N GLY A 300 -26.60 12.75 27.37
CA GLY A 300 -26.77 14.21 27.25
C GLY A 300 -27.14 14.67 25.84
N LYS A 301 -27.27 15.99 25.59
CA LYS A 301 -27.44 16.54 24.22
C LYS A 301 -26.14 16.36 23.43
N ALA A 302 -26.06 15.29 22.66
CA ALA A 302 -24.93 15.01 21.79
C ALA A 302 -24.93 15.93 20.56
N LYS A 303 -23.81 16.62 20.31
CA LYS A 303 -23.44 17.01 18.94
C LYS A 303 -22.75 15.81 18.30
N HIS A 304 -23.43 15.17 17.35
CA HIS A 304 -22.83 14.14 16.53
C HIS A 304 -21.71 14.78 15.69
N VAL A 305 -20.46 14.38 15.94
CA VAL A 305 -19.37 14.66 15.01
C VAL A 305 -19.14 13.36 14.27
N ASP A 306 -19.93 13.17 13.22
CA ASP A 306 -19.64 12.18 12.22
C ASP A 306 -18.36 12.62 11.50
N PHE A 307 -17.38 11.72 11.47
CA PHE A 307 -16.35 11.74 10.44
C PHE A 307 -16.62 10.53 9.53
N THR A 308 -17.80 10.50 8.92
CA THR A 308 -17.79 10.26 7.48
C THR A 308 -17.11 11.50 6.96
N SER A 309 -15.90 11.37 6.41
CA SER A 309 -15.42 12.46 5.59
C SER A 309 -16.50 12.67 4.54
N LEU A 310 -17.33 13.71 4.67
CA LEU A 310 -18.07 14.31 3.56
C LEU A 310 -17.06 14.89 2.56
N TYR A 311 -15.80 15.01 2.97
CA TYR A 311 -14.66 15.48 2.22
C TYR A 311 -14.43 14.84 0.84
N PRO A 312 -14.55 13.50 0.62
CA PRO A 312 -14.39 12.89 -0.69
C PRO A 312 -15.56 13.24 -1.61
N TRP A 313 -16.79 13.35 -1.07
CA TRP A 313 -17.97 13.75 -1.84
C TRP A 313 -17.93 15.25 -2.19
N GLU A 314 -17.65 16.11 -1.21
CA GLU A 314 -17.57 17.57 -1.38
C GLU A 314 -16.36 17.97 -2.25
N SER A 315 -15.19 17.33 -2.11
CA SER A 315 -14.01 17.61 -2.95
C SER A 315 -14.15 17.12 -4.39
N LEU A 316 -15.02 16.14 -4.65
CA LEU A 316 -15.28 15.63 -6.00
C LEU A 316 -16.28 16.52 -6.76
N PHE A 317 -17.22 17.18 -6.06
CA PHE A 317 -18.36 17.86 -6.69
C PHE A 317 -18.46 19.37 -6.42
N LYS A 318 -17.68 19.96 -5.51
CA LYS A 318 -17.75 21.40 -5.22
C LYS A 318 -16.42 22.12 -5.46
N ARG A 319 -16.51 23.34 -6.01
CA ARG A 319 -15.39 24.29 -6.11
C ARG A 319 -15.29 25.06 -4.79
N PHE A 320 -14.11 25.06 -4.18
CA PHE A 320 -13.85 25.86 -2.98
C PHE A 320 -13.53 27.31 -3.36
N SER A 321 -14.14 28.25 -2.63
CA SER A 321 -13.75 29.67 -2.71
C SER A 321 -12.56 29.89 -1.78
N ILE A 322 -11.56 30.60 -2.30
CA ILE A 322 -10.31 30.89 -1.61
C ILE A 322 -10.50 32.17 -0.79
N PHE A 323 -10.19 32.13 0.50
CA PHE A 323 -9.88 33.31 1.31
C PHE A 323 -8.48 33.14 1.89
#